data_AF-A0A5B1LDX5-F1
#
_entry.id   AF-A0A5B1LDX5-F1
#
_cell.length_a   1.000
_cell.length_b   1.000
_cell.length_c   1.000
_cell.angle_alpha   90.00
_cell.angle_beta   90.00
_cell.angle_gamma   90.00
#
_symmetry.space_group_name_H-M   'P 1'
#
loop_
_entity.id
_entity.type
_entity.pdbx_description
1 polymer ?
#
loop_
_entity_poly.entity_id
_entity_poly.type
_entity_poly.pdbx_seq_one_letter_code
_entity_poly.pdbx_strand_id
1 'polypeptide(L)'
;MELHESLAELARDHGESLFSDADAFRGALDDYLDEGSASTGTINLLTDAVRLGALQGMLTMLDSGASVDDAVESAGQRLSRDRGSADIAGSQWACAVLGYALGKVPVSLATRLRPDAYTREPPRSTAPRPAYDDDDATSIAPPGQTLPPAHPPAQQSAQQSPAQQWPAPSQPAASYQAPLAPSLQPQSGSYGTPPGGTGPFAYTATPGYGTPAPKKAGSGLIIGAIVAIILFGVVAIVGIIALSGGGDDDPSSDDTTTATDGGSSDTTTPTIDPALTLDGDGYTYQFPNSDWRDITADTQDTTGTIDSIAAPGSSISNARGNVLVEESSAYGQTDVNELTSEWKTVLTGSTNATPTDIGSMDIDGKPAVGVELKWTNDNNFDVHQVAYLVVSGDNQYSITASFRQGDDGFKDVFYDILDTWHWDE
;
A
#
# COMPACT_ATOMS: atom_id res chain seq x y z
N MET A 1 -5.22 -0.03 29.58
CA MET A 1 -5.63 -1.43 29.30
C MET A 1 -5.14 -1.75 27.90
N GLU A 2 -4.59 -2.93 27.67
CA GLU A 2 -4.18 -3.28 26.31
C GLU A 2 -5.41 -3.60 25.45
N LEU A 3 -5.38 -3.27 24.15
CA LEU A 3 -6.53 -3.41 23.25
C LEU A 3 -7.15 -4.83 23.27
N HIS A 4 -6.31 -5.86 23.34
CA HIS A 4 -6.79 -7.26 23.38
C HIS A 4 -7.52 -7.61 24.69
N GLU A 5 -7.18 -6.94 25.80
CA GLU A 5 -7.91 -7.08 27.07
C GLU A 5 -9.28 -6.40 26.98
N SER A 6 -9.35 -5.19 26.42
CA SER A 6 -10.60 -4.47 26.19
C SER A 6 -11.55 -5.25 25.28
N LEU A 7 -11.03 -5.90 24.24
CA LEU A 7 -11.84 -6.75 23.35
C LEU A 7 -12.35 -8.02 24.05
N ALA A 8 -11.55 -8.63 24.94
CA ALA A 8 -11.98 -9.77 25.74
C ALA A 8 -13.04 -9.38 26.78
N GLU A 9 -12.97 -8.16 27.32
CA GLU A 9 -14.00 -7.62 28.20
C GLU A 9 -15.29 -7.31 27.43
N LEU A 10 -15.18 -6.68 26.25
CA LEU A 10 -16.30 -6.46 25.34
C LEU A 10 -17.01 -7.77 24.98
N ALA A 11 -16.27 -8.83 24.68
CA ALA A 11 -16.83 -10.15 24.39
C ALA A 11 -17.56 -10.77 25.58
N ARG A 12 -17.07 -10.52 26.81
CA ARG A 12 -17.72 -10.97 28.05
C ARG A 12 -19.02 -10.23 28.31
N ASP A 13 -19.05 -8.93 28.06
CA ASP A 13 -20.18 -8.06 28.38
C ASP A 13 -21.31 -8.17 27.34
N HIS A 14 -20.97 -8.30 26.06
CA HIS A 14 -21.93 -8.32 24.94
C HIS A 14 -22.15 -9.70 24.29
N GLY A 15 -21.30 -10.67 24.62
CA GLY A 15 -21.38 -12.04 24.11
C GLY A 15 -20.76 -12.23 22.71
N GLU A 16 -20.54 -13.49 22.35
CA GLU A 16 -19.87 -13.87 21.09
C GLU A 16 -20.64 -13.44 19.83
N SER A 17 -21.98 -13.27 19.93
CA SER A 17 -22.81 -12.86 18.79
C SER A 17 -22.45 -11.48 18.25
N LEU A 18 -21.86 -10.60 19.07
CA LEU A 18 -21.37 -9.30 18.61
C LEU A 18 -20.36 -9.44 17.46
N PHE A 19 -19.51 -10.48 17.51
CA PHE A 19 -18.44 -10.72 16.53
C PHE A 19 -18.94 -11.38 15.24
N SER A 20 -20.25 -11.52 15.06
CA SER A 20 -20.87 -12.03 13.84
C SER A 20 -21.51 -10.93 12.97
N ASP A 21 -21.59 -9.71 13.49
CA ASP A 21 -22.15 -8.53 12.82
C ASP A 21 -21.14 -7.39 12.89
N ALA A 22 -20.56 -7.03 11.73
CA ALA A 22 -19.50 -6.04 11.67
C ALA A 22 -19.98 -4.63 12.03
N ASP A 23 -21.23 -4.28 11.71
CA ASP A 23 -21.77 -2.93 12.00
C ASP A 23 -22.04 -2.79 13.50
N ALA A 24 -22.62 -3.84 14.12
CA ALA A 24 -22.81 -3.88 15.57
C ALA A 24 -21.47 -3.90 16.31
N PHE A 25 -20.51 -4.70 15.84
CA PHE A 25 -19.15 -4.74 16.41
C PHE A 25 -18.46 -3.38 16.31
N ARG A 26 -18.54 -2.71 15.16
CA ARG A 26 -17.94 -1.39 14.95
C ARG A 26 -18.52 -0.35 15.91
N GLY A 27 -19.84 -0.31 16.06
CA GLY A 27 -20.50 0.60 17.01
C GLY A 27 -20.09 0.31 18.45
N ALA A 28 -19.99 -0.96 18.82
CA ALA A 28 -19.53 -1.34 20.16
C ALA A 28 -18.06 -0.94 20.42
N LEU A 29 -17.18 -1.01 19.41
CA LEU A 29 -15.81 -0.51 19.55
C LEU A 29 -15.76 1.00 19.79
N ASP A 30 -16.61 1.79 19.12
CA ASP A 30 -16.67 3.25 19.34
C ASP A 30 -17.14 3.59 20.76
N ASP A 31 -18.08 2.81 21.31
CA ASP A 31 -18.62 3.05 22.64
C ASP A 31 -17.69 2.55 23.76
N TYR A 32 -16.90 1.50 23.50
CA TYR A 32 -16.13 0.77 24.52
C TYR A 32 -14.67 1.20 24.61
N LEU A 33 -14.07 1.65 23.51
CA LEU A 33 -12.67 2.07 23.49
C LEU A 33 -12.54 3.54 23.88
N ASP A 34 -11.62 3.83 24.79
CA ASP A 34 -11.24 5.21 25.10
C ASP A 34 -10.73 5.91 23.83
N GLU A 35 -11.06 7.19 23.67
CA GLU A 35 -10.61 8.00 22.54
C GLU A 35 -9.06 7.97 22.45
N GLY A 36 -8.53 7.53 21.30
CA GLY A 36 -7.10 7.39 21.07
C GLY A 36 -6.45 6.08 21.55
N SER A 37 -7.19 5.16 22.19
CA SER A 37 -6.65 3.85 22.62
C SER A 37 -6.35 2.89 21.46
N ALA A 38 -6.98 3.11 20.29
CA ALA A 38 -6.69 2.43 19.04
C ALA A 38 -6.78 3.43 17.87
N SER A 39 -5.93 3.25 16.87
CA SER A 39 -6.01 4.05 15.65
C SER A 39 -7.24 3.68 14.82
N THR A 40 -7.76 4.62 14.02
CA THR A 40 -8.85 4.38 13.07
C THR A 40 -8.54 3.21 12.13
N GLY A 41 -7.29 3.09 11.67
CA GLY A 41 -6.82 1.96 10.86
C GLY A 41 -6.92 0.61 11.57
N THR A 42 -6.56 0.56 12.85
CA THR A 42 -6.69 -0.64 13.70
C THR A 42 -8.14 -1.06 13.87
N ILE A 43 -9.02 -0.11 14.16
CA ILE A 43 -10.45 -0.35 14.31
C ILE A 43 -11.07 -0.88 13.00
N ASN A 44 -10.70 -0.27 11.87
CA ASN A 44 -11.14 -0.72 10.54
C ASN A 44 -10.65 -2.14 10.25
N LEU A 45 -9.39 -2.45 10.56
CA LEU A 45 -8.82 -3.78 10.37
C LEU A 45 -9.54 -4.86 11.19
N LEU A 46 -9.83 -4.59 12.48
CA LEU A 46 -10.60 -5.51 13.31
C LEU A 46 -12.04 -5.70 12.80
N THR A 47 -12.67 -4.61 12.38
CA THR A 47 -14.01 -4.63 11.80
C THR A 47 -14.04 -5.43 10.50
N ASP A 48 -13.02 -5.27 9.65
CA ASP A 48 -12.87 -6.01 8.39
C ASP A 48 -12.70 -7.50 8.60
N ALA A 49 -11.96 -7.91 9.64
CA ALA A 49 -11.81 -9.33 9.99
C ALA A 49 -13.16 -10.00 10.27
N VAL A 50 -14.11 -9.27 10.87
CA VAL A 50 -15.50 -9.71 11.07
C VAL A 50 -16.28 -9.61 9.76
N ARG A 51 -16.27 -8.44 9.10
CA ARG A 51 -17.05 -8.11 7.89
C ARG A 51 -16.78 -9.07 6.73
N LEU A 52 -15.52 -9.42 6.51
CA LEU A 52 -15.08 -10.30 5.42
C LEU A 52 -15.10 -11.79 5.82
N GLY A 53 -15.54 -12.09 7.05
CA GLY A 53 -15.68 -13.45 7.55
C GLY A 53 -14.36 -14.17 7.77
N ALA A 54 -13.26 -13.44 7.97
CA ALA A 54 -11.97 -14.03 8.30
C ALA A 54 -11.99 -14.68 9.69
N LEU A 55 -12.57 -13.98 10.68
CA LEU A 55 -12.77 -14.53 12.04
C LEU A 55 -13.61 -15.81 12.00
N GLN A 56 -14.76 -15.79 11.32
CA GLN A 56 -15.63 -16.96 11.23
C GLN A 56 -14.94 -18.15 10.54
N GLY A 57 -14.16 -17.89 9.49
CA GLY A 57 -13.34 -18.90 8.83
C GLY A 57 -12.30 -19.51 9.77
N MET A 58 -11.59 -18.67 10.53
CA MET A 58 -10.63 -19.10 11.54
C MET A 58 -11.28 -20.02 12.60
N LEU A 59 -12.42 -19.59 13.16
CA LEU A 59 -13.15 -20.37 14.16
C LEU A 59 -13.58 -21.73 13.61
N THR A 60 -14.05 -21.78 12.36
CA THR A 60 -14.43 -23.03 11.69
C THR A 60 -13.24 -23.99 11.53
N MET A 61 -12.04 -23.47 11.24
CA MET A 61 -10.82 -24.29 11.19
C MET A 61 -10.44 -24.84 12.56
N LEU A 62 -10.51 -24.01 13.61
CA LEU A 62 -10.24 -24.42 14.99
C LEU A 62 -11.22 -25.50 15.46
N ASP A 63 -12.50 -25.33 15.19
CA ASP A 63 -13.54 -26.31 15.53
C ASP A 63 -13.36 -27.63 14.77
N SER A 64 -12.71 -27.59 13.59
CA SER A 64 -12.32 -28.78 12.82
C SER A 64 -11.01 -29.42 13.30
N GLY A 65 -10.37 -28.87 14.34
CA GLY A 65 -9.14 -29.39 14.93
C GLY A 65 -7.84 -28.90 14.29
N ALA A 66 -7.86 -27.81 13.51
CA ALA A 66 -6.65 -27.17 13.03
C ALA A 66 -5.81 -26.62 14.20
N SER A 67 -4.49 -26.51 14.01
CA SER A 67 -3.63 -25.85 14.99
C SER A 67 -3.97 -24.35 15.06
N VAL A 68 -3.75 -23.74 16.23
CA VAL A 68 -4.09 -22.33 16.42
C VAL A 68 -3.25 -21.42 15.52
N ASP A 69 -1.94 -21.70 15.42
CA ASP A 69 -1.03 -20.95 14.55
C ASP A 69 -1.45 -21.07 13.08
N ASP A 70 -1.73 -22.28 12.56
CA ASP A 70 -2.11 -22.48 11.16
C ASP A 70 -3.46 -21.81 10.82
N ALA A 71 -4.41 -21.85 11.75
CA ALA A 71 -5.72 -21.23 11.57
C ALA A 71 -5.62 -19.70 11.51
N VAL A 72 -4.83 -19.10 12.41
CA VAL A 72 -4.57 -17.65 12.43
C VAL A 72 -3.81 -17.23 11.17
N GLU A 73 -2.77 -17.97 10.78
CA GLU A 73 -1.99 -17.70 9.57
C GLU A 73 -2.87 -17.71 8.32
N SER A 74 -3.66 -18.78 8.14
CA SER A 74 -4.54 -18.96 6.99
C SER A 74 -5.64 -17.89 6.94
N ALA A 75 -6.24 -17.55 8.09
CA ALA A 75 -7.27 -16.52 8.17
C ALA A 75 -6.69 -15.12 7.90
N GLY A 76 -5.51 -14.81 8.42
CA GLY A 76 -4.81 -13.55 8.18
C GLY A 76 -4.42 -13.36 6.72
N GLN A 77 -3.85 -14.38 6.07
CA GLN A 77 -3.54 -14.35 4.63
C GLN A 77 -4.79 -14.12 3.79
N ARG A 78 -5.89 -14.81 4.12
CA ARG A 78 -7.17 -14.61 3.44
C ARG A 78 -7.70 -13.19 3.64
N LEU A 79 -7.64 -12.66 4.87
CA LEU A 79 -8.09 -11.31 5.18
C LEU A 79 -7.29 -10.25 4.40
N SER A 80 -5.96 -10.34 4.38
CA SER A 80 -5.11 -9.41 3.63
C SER A 80 -5.45 -9.43 2.14
N ARG A 81 -5.63 -10.61 1.55
CA ARG A 81 -6.05 -10.78 0.15
C ARG A 81 -7.45 -10.20 -0.11
N ASP A 82 -8.43 -10.51 0.74
CA ASP A 82 -9.82 -10.06 0.57
C ASP A 82 -9.94 -8.53 0.80
N ARG A 83 -9.03 -7.91 1.58
CA ARG A 83 -8.88 -6.45 1.71
C ARG A 83 -8.09 -5.80 0.57
N GLY A 84 -7.37 -6.58 -0.24
CA GLY A 84 -6.43 -6.06 -1.24
C GLY A 84 -5.22 -5.36 -0.61
N SER A 85 -4.79 -5.79 0.58
CA SER A 85 -3.66 -5.21 1.31
C SER A 85 -2.49 -6.19 1.38
N ALA A 86 -1.26 -5.69 1.29
CA ALA A 86 -0.04 -6.47 1.50
C ALA A 86 0.25 -6.80 2.98
N ASP A 87 -0.48 -6.19 3.93
CA ASP A 87 -0.26 -6.35 5.37
C ASP A 87 -0.85 -7.67 5.90
N ILE A 88 -0.15 -8.77 5.62
CA ILE A 88 -0.47 -10.10 6.15
C ILE A 88 -0.29 -10.14 7.66
N ALA A 89 0.76 -9.49 8.19
CA ALA A 89 1.09 -9.51 9.61
C ALA A 89 -0.01 -8.83 10.46
N GLY A 90 -0.44 -7.63 10.10
CA GLY A 90 -1.57 -6.96 10.74
C GLY A 90 -2.86 -7.76 10.62
N SER A 91 -3.10 -8.39 9.47
CA SER A 91 -4.27 -9.26 9.27
C SER A 91 -4.27 -10.50 10.16
N GLN A 92 -3.11 -11.15 10.35
CA GLN A 92 -2.93 -12.27 11.29
C GLN A 92 -3.12 -11.82 12.73
N TRP A 93 -2.54 -10.68 13.10
CA TRP A 93 -2.71 -10.08 14.42
C TRP A 93 -4.17 -9.80 14.75
N ALA A 94 -4.92 -9.20 13.82
CA ALA A 94 -6.33 -8.91 13.99
C ALA A 94 -7.15 -10.20 14.25
N CYS A 95 -6.90 -11.26 13.46
CA CYS A 95 -7.52 -12.55 13.67
C CYS A 95 -7.15 -13.15 15.05
N ALA A 96 -5.87 -13.08 15.44
CA ALA A 96 -5.40 -13.59 16.72
C ALA A 96 -6.02 -12.86 17.92
N VAL A 97 -6.12 -11.53 17.87
CA VAL A 97 -6.70 -10.71 18.94
C VAL A 97 -8.20 -10.97 19.09
N LEU A 98 -8.95 -11.05 17.99
CA LEU A 98 -10.38 -11.40 18.04
C LEU A 98 -10.58 -12.84 18.52
N GLY A 99 -9.74 -13.78 18.09
CA GLY A 99 -9.74 -15.15 18.59
C GLY A 99 -9.41 -15.23 20.09
N TYR A 100 -8.53 -14.36 20.60
CA TYR A 100 -8.23 -14.26 22.02
C TYR A 100 -9.43 -13.73 22.81
N ALA A 101 -10.09 -12.70 22.30
CA ALA A 101 -11.30 -12.14 22.92
C ALA A 101 -12.40 -13.21 23.09
N LEU A 102 -12.50 -14.15 22.14
CA LEU A 102 -13.43 -15.29 22.20
C LEU A 102 -12.89 -16.52 22.97
N GLY A 103 -11.70 -16.44 23.56
CA GLY A 103 -11.08 -17.54 24.32
C GLY A 103 -10.61 -18.71 23.45
N LYS A 104 -10.43 -18.52 22.15
CA LYS A 104 -10.05 -19.54 21.16
C LYS A 104 -8.56 -19.51 20.81
N VAL A 105 -7.90 -18.37 21.02
CA VAL A 105 -6.48 -18.14 20.74
C VAL A 105 -5.77 -17.73 22.03
N PRO A 106 -4.57 -18.25 22.35
CA PRO A 106 -3.84 -17.83 23.54
C PRO A 106 -3.29 -16.41 23.38
N VAL A 107 -3.28 -15.64 24.48
CA VAL A 107 -2.78 -14.26 24.49
C VAL A 107 -1.35 -14.12 23.97
N SER A 108 -0.49 -15.11 24.25
CA SER A 108 0.91 -15.12 23.80
C SER A 108 1.05 -15.05 22.28
N LEU A 109 0.10 -15.62 21.52
CA LEU A 109 0.11 -15.54 20.06
C LEU A 109 -0.30 -14.14 19.60
N ALA A 110 -1.37 -13.58 20.17
CA ALA A 110 -1.84 -12.23 19.85
C ALA A 110 -0.79 -11.16 20.18
N THR A 111 -0.08 -11.28 21.31
CA THR A 111 1.01 -10.37 21.68
C THR A 111 2.22 -10.53 20.77
N ARG A 112 2.55 -11.77 20.36
CA ARG A 112 3.69 -12.04 19.46
C ARG A 112 3.49 -11.46 18.06
N LEU A 113 2.26 -11.49 17.55
CA LEU A 113 1.93 -10.99 16.21
C LEU A 113 1.72 -9.47 16.15
N ARG A 114 1.79 -8.76 17.28
CA ARG A 114 1.53 -7.32 17.34
C ARG A 114 2.48 -6.56 16.39
N PRO A 115 2.00 -5.62 15.56
CA PRO A 115 2.84 -4.93 14.58
C PRO A 115 4.09 -4.25 15.17
N ASP A 116 3.99 -3.70 16.38
CA ASP A 116 5.10 -3.08 17.13
C ASP A 116 6.04 -4.09 17.81
N ALA A 117 5.72 -5.38 17.83
CA ALA A 117 6.60 -6.40 18.40
C ALA A 117 7.87 -6.60 17.55
N TYR A 118 7.82 -6.29 16.24
CA TYR A 118 8.97 -6.43 15.33
C TYR A 118 9.89 -5.21 15.33
N THR A 119 9.40 -4.05 15.78
CA THR A 119 10.21 -2.81 15.85
C THR A 119 10.92 -2.63 17.18
N ARG A 120 10.52 -3.36 18.23
CA ARG A 120 11.25 -3.38 19.49
C ARG A 120 12.55 -4.18 19.34
N GLU A 121 13.68 -3.47 19.39
CA GLU A 121 15.02 -4.06 19.46
C GLU A 121 14.99 -5.25 20.45
N PRO A 122 15.41 -6.46 20.05
CA PRO A 122 15.34 -7.62 20.94
C PRO A 122 16.07 -7.26 22.24
N PRO A 123 15.50 -7.59 23.42
CA PRO A 123 16.11 -7.22 24.69
C PRO A 123 17.56 -7.70 24.69
N ARG A 124 18.50 -6.74 24.62
CA ARG A 124 19.93 -7.05 24.65
C ARG A 124 20.13 -7.89 25.89
N SER A 125 20.52 -9.14 25.69
CA SER A 125 20.79 -10.06 26.79
C SER A 125 21.85 -9.43 27.67
N THR A 126 21.45 -8.85 28.79
CA THR A 126 22.34 -8.33 29.84
C THR A 126 22.88 -9.46 30.69
N ALA A 127 22.85 -10.71 30.19
CA ALA A 127 23.58 -11.81 30.80
C ALA A 127 25.02 -11.33 31.03
N PRO A 128 25.47 -11.24 32.29
CA PRO A 128 26.80 -10.75 32.60
C PRO A 128 27.78 -11.67 31.90
N ARG A 129 28.47 -11.12 30.89
CA ARG A 129 29.59 -11.80 30.26
C ARG A 129 30.56 -12.12 31.41
N PRO A 130 30.86 -13.39 31.71
CA PRO A 130 31.80 -13.71 32.77
C PRO A 130 33.10 -12.96 32.49
N ALA A 131 33.55 -12.18 33.47
CA ALA A 131 34.81 -11.48 33.43
C ALA A 131 35.91 -12.53 33.18
N TYR A 132 36.45 -12.54 31.97
CA TYR A 132 37.71 -13.22 31.70
C TYR A 132 38.79 -12.26 32.18
N ASP A 133 39.47 -12.66 33.26
CA ASP A 133 40.71 -12.03 33.71
C ASP A 133 41.72 -12.04 32.56
N ASP A 134 42.12 -10.83 32.17
CA ASP A 134 43.09 -10.54 31.11
C ASP A 134 44.47 -10.48 31.77
N ASP A 135 45.11 -11.65 31.93
CA ASP A 135 46.52 -11.79 32.30
C ASP A 135 46.97 -13.22 31.94
N ASP A 136 47.37 -13.46 30.70
CA ASP A 136 48.73 -13.98 30.42
C ASP A 136 49.00 -14.08 28.91
N ALA A 137 50.22 -13.67 28.56
CA ALA A 137 50.77 -13.75 27.24
C ALA A 137 51.13 -15.20 26.87
N THR A 138 50.71 -15.67 25.70
CA THR A 138 51.59 -16.36 24.73
C THR A 138 50.83 -16.67 23.44
N SER A 139 51.22 -15.95 22.39
CA SER A 139 50.82 -16.23 21.01
C SER A 139 51.46 -17.54 20.56
N ILE A 140 50.66 -18.61 20.50
CA ILE A 140 51.00 -19.85 19.78
C ILE A 140 50.12 -19.89 18.54
N ALA A 141 50.75 -19.67 17.38
CA ALA A 141 50.12 -19.81 16.07
C ALA A 141 49.63 -21.25 15.85
N PRO A 142 48.42 -21.47 15.31
CA PRO A 142 47.95 -22.82 14.96
C PRO A 142 48.76 -23.37 13.78
N PRO A 143 49.14 -24.67 13.79
CA PRO A 143 49.72 -25.32 12.62
C PRO A 143 48.68 -25.45 11.52
N GLY A 144 49.12 -25.23 10.27
CA GLY A 144 48.30 -25.11 9.08
C GLY A 144 47.30 -26.24 8.88
N GLN A 145 46.03 -25.84 8.70
CA GLN A 145 45.03 -26.69 8.06
C GLN A 145 45.29 -26.67 6.55
N THR A 146 45.75 -27.81 6.04
CA THR A 146 45.79 -28.12 4.62
C THR A 146 44.36 -28.16 4.07
N LEU A 147 44.01 -27.21 3.20
CA LEU A 147 42.79 -27.21 2.41
C LEU A 147 42.75 -28.48 1.52
N PRO A 148 41.62 -29.21 1.49
CA PRO A 148 41.44 -30.31 0.53
C PRO A 148 41.34 -29.77 -0.91
N PRO A 149 41.76 -30.56 -1.92
CA PRO A 149 41.80 -30.12 -3.31
C PRO A 149 40.38 -29.87 -3.85
N ALA A 150 40.25 -28.77 -4.60
CA ALA A 150 39.04 -28.37 -5.31
C ALA A 150 38.57 -29.48 -6.25
N HIS A 151 37.33 -29.93 -6.05
CA HIS A 151 36.64 -30.80 -7.01
C HIS A 151 36.28 -30.00 -8.27
N PRO A 152 36.46 -30.56 -9.48
CA PRO A 152 36.03 -29.90 -10.71
C PRO A 152 34.50 -29.81 -10.78
N PRO A 153 33.96 -28.79 -11.47
CA PRO A 153 32.51 -28.62 -11.60
C PRO A 153 31.92 -29.80 -12.38
N ALA A 154 30.98 -30.48 -11.76
CA ALA A 154 30.15 -31.48 -12.43
C ALA A 154 29.29 -30.75 -13.48
N GLN A 155 29.45 -31.14 -14.75
CA GLN A 155 28.52 -30.78 -15.81
C GLN A 155 27.14 -31.30 -15.45
N GLN A 156 26.23 -30.39 -15.06
CA GLN A 156 24.80 -30.67 -15.03
C GLN A 156 24.33 -30.88 -16.48
N SER A 157 24.16 -32.14 -16.86
CA SER A 157 23.41 -32.52 -18.05
C SER A 157 21.98 -31.99 -17.92
N ALA A 158 21.57 -31.19 -18.90
CA ALA A 158 20.20 -30.71 -19.07
C ALA A 158 19.23 -31.89 -19.11
N GLN A 159 18.52 -32.11 -18.00
CA GLN A 159 17.43 -33.07 -17.94
C GLN A 159 16.19 -32.37 -18.51
N GLN A 160 15.86 -32.70 -19.75
CA GLN A 160 14.63 -32.28 -20.42
C GLN A 160 13.43 -32.75 -19.58
N SER A 161 12.68 -31.78 -19.03
CA SER A 161 11.35 -32.03 -18.48
C SER A 161 10.43 -32.53 -19.61
N PRO A 162 9.74 -33.66 -19.45
CA PRO A 162 8.73 -34.08 -20.42
C PRO A 162 7.57 -33.08 -20.41
N ALA A 163 7.10 -32.73 -21.61
CA ALA A 163 5.95 -31.85 -21.81
C ALA A 163 4.71 -32.42 -21.09
N GLN A 164 4.25 -31.72 -20.05
CA GLN A 164 2.93 -31.93 -19.49
C GLN A 164 1.89 -31.40 -20.48
N GLN A 165 1.35 -32.31 -21.30
CA GLN A 165 0.08 -32.10 -21.99
C GLN A 165 -1.03 -32.02 -20.93
N TRP A 166 -1.56 -30.82 -20.75
CA TRP A 166 -2.80 -30.60 -20.03
C TRP A 166 -3.96 -31.28 -20.78
N PRO A 167 -4.76 -32.16 -20.16
CA PRO A 167 -5.99 -32.64 -20.76
C PRO A 167 -7.00 -31.49 -20.85
N ALA A 168 -7.59 -31.36 -22.04
CA ALA A 168 -8.67 -30.41 -22.31
C ALA A 168 -9.83 -30.60 -21.30
N PRO A 169 -10.42 -29.52 -20.77
CA PRO A 169 -11.61 -29.64 -19.93
C PRO A 169 -12.78 -30.15 -20.78
N SER A 170 -13.14 -31.41 -20.57
CA SER A 170 -14.39 -32.00 -21.03
C SER A 170 -15.56 -31.28 -20.37
N GLN A 171 -16.30 -30.52 -21.17
CA GLN A 171 -17.57 -29.90 -20.81
C GLN A 171 -18.59 -30.99 -20.40
N PRO A 172 -19.23 -30.90 -19.23
CA PRO A 172 -20.49 -31.59 -19.01
C PRO A 172 -21.60 -30.84 -19.75
N ALA A 173 -22.25 -31.54 -20.68
CA ALA A 173 -23.47 -31.11 -21.33
C ALA A 173 -24.60 -31.03 -20.30
N ALA A 174 -24.87 -29.83 -19.79
CA ALA A 174 -26.08 -29.53 -19.01
C ALA A 174 -27.20 -29.17 -19.98
N SER A 175 -28.06 -30.16 -20.27
CA SER A 175 -29.36 -29.96 -20.90
C SER A 175 -30.29 -29.20 -19.94
N TYR A 176 -30.44 -27.89 -20.14
CA TYR A 176 -31.51 -27.12 -19.51
C TYR A 176 -32.83 -27.44 -20.21
N GLN A 177 -33.68 -28.25 -19.57
CA GLN A 177 -35.11 -28.29 -19.85
C GLN A 177 -35.74 -26.98 -19.36
N ALA A 178 -36.39 -26.26 -20.26
CA ALA A 178 -37.22 -25.11 -19.93
C ALA A 178 -38.44 -25.56 -19.08
N PRO A 179 -38.80 -24.82 -18.01
CA PRO A 179 -40.03 -25.09 -17.28
C PRO A 179 -41.26 -24.72 -18.12
N LEU A 180 -42.22 -25.64 -18.17
CA LEU A 180 -43.57 -25.44 -18.69
C LEU A 180 -44.30 -24.35 -17.89
N ALA A 181 -44.81 -23.35 -18.59
CA ALA A 181 -45.71 -22.34 -18.04
C ALA A 181 -47.07 -22.97 -17.67
N PRO A 182 -47.63 -22.69 -16.47
CA PRO A 182 -49.00 -23.07 -16.15
C PRO A 182 -50.00 -22.14 -16.86
N SER A 183 -50.86 -22.74 -17.68
CA SER A 183 -52.08 -22.14 -18.21
C SER A 183 -53.10 -21.91 -17.09
N LEU A 184 -53.52 -20.68 -16.87
CA LEU A 184 -54.75 -20.35 -16.12
C LEU A 184 -55.75 -19.62 -17.02
N GLN A 185 -57.00 -20.05 -16.85
CA GLN A 185 -58.19 -19.81 -17.66
C GLN A 185 -58.70 -18.35 -17.64
N PRO A 186 -59.53 -17.96 -18.63
CA PRO A 186 -60.10 -16.63 -18.74
C PRO A 186 -61.37 -16.48 -17.87
N GLN A 187 -61.49 -15.35 -17.18
CA GLN A 187 -62.73 -14.91 -16.55
C GLN A 187 -63.22 -13.60 -17.19
N SER A 188 -64.48 -13.65 -17.61
CA SER A 188 -65.27 -12.68 -18.35
C SER A 188 -65.70 -11.45 -17.56
N GLY A 189 -65.80 -10.30 -18.25
CA GLY A 189 -66.54 -9.09 -17.83
C GLY A 189 -65.98 -7.86 -18.55
N SER A 190 -66.45 -7.48 -19.75
CA SER A 190 -67.72 -6.84 -20.12
C SER A 190 -67.92 -5.41 -19.58
N TYR A 191 -68.00 -4.47 -20.54
CA TYR A 191 -68.58 -3.10 -20.57
C TYR A 191 -67.61 -1.90 -20.62
N GLY A 192 -67.67 -1.17 -21.75
CA GLY A 192 -67.40 0.27 -21.81
C GLY A 192 -66.58 0.80 -23.00
N THR A 193 -67.18 0.91 -24.19
CA THR A 193 -66.81 1.85 -25.28
C THR A 193 -67.11 3.31 -24.84
N PRO A 194 -66.57 4.41 -25.44
CA PRO A 194 -66.63 4.75 -26.89
C PRO A 194 -65.41 5.61 -27.40
N PRO A 195 -65.47 6.46 -28.47
CA PRO A 195 -65.05 6.10 -29.83
C PRO A 195 -64.06 7.07 -30.52
N GLY A 196 -63.45 6.62 -31.63
CA GLY A 196 -63.14 7.49 -32.78
C GLY A 196 -61.66 7.75 -33.10
N GLY A 197 -61.23 7.41 -34.32
CA GLY A 197 -59.91 7.78 -34.83
C GLY A 197 -59.47 7.03 -36.08
N THR A 198 -60.10 7.33 -37.21
CA THR A 198 -59.76 6.90 -38.57
C THR A 198 -58.36 7.32 -39.03
N GLY A 199 -57.62 6.44 -39.72
CA GLY A 199 -56.45 6.83 -40.52
C GLY A 199 -55.71 5.66 -41.16
N PRO A 200 -55.72 5.51 -42.51
CA PRO A 200 -55.04 4.43 -43.21
C PRO A 200 -53.82 4.94 -44.00
N PHE A 201 -52.61 4.48 -43.70
CA PHE A 201 -51.50 4.54 -44.67
C PHE A 201 -50.56 3.34 -44.52
N ALA A 202 -50.48 2.60 -45.61
CA ALA A 202 -49.54 1.54 -45.89
C ALA A 202 -48.16 2.12 -46.21
N TYR A 203 -47.10 1.47 -45.75
CA TYR A 203 -45.82 1.39 -46.46
C TYR A 203 -45.17 0.03 -46.18
N THR A 204 -45.00 -0.73 -47.26
CA THR A 204 -44.16 -1.92 -47.36
C THR A 204 -42.69 -1.50 -47.39
N ALA A 205 -41.88 -2.00 -46.46
CA ALA A 205 -40.42 -1.89 -46.53
C ALA A 205 -39.77 -3.25 -46.27
N THR A 206 -38.95 -3.64 -47.25
CA THR A 206 -38.14 -4.84 -47.40
C THR A 206 -37.04 -4.95 -46.32
N PRO A 207 -36.77 -6.13 -45.73
CA PRO A 207 -35.69 -6.28 -44.76
C PRO A 207 -34.35 -6.50 -45.49
N GLY A 208 -33.48 -5.49 -45.43
CA GLY A 208 -32.07 -5.59 -45.79
C GLY A 208 -31.23 -6.00 -44.59
N TYR A 209 -30.49 -7.11 -44.72
CA TYR A 209 -29.48 -7.56 -43.77
C TYR A 209 -28.28 -6.59 -43.80
N GLY A 210 -28.16 -5.75 -42.78
CA GLY A 210 -26.94 -5.02 -42.46
C GLY A 210 -26.22 -5.71 -41.30
N THR A 211 -24.97 -6.12 -41.51
CA THR A 211 -24.07 -6.59 -40.45
C THR A 211 -23.83 -5.49 -39.42
N PRO A 212 -23.96 -5.74 -38.10
CA PRO A 212 -23.73 -4.72 -37.09
C PRO A 212 -22.25 -4.31 -37.04
N ALA A 213 -22.01 -3.01 -36.91
CA ALA A 213 -20.69 -2.43 -36.69
C ALA A 213 -20.09 -2.95 -35.37
N PRO A 214 -18.77 -3.23 -35.32
CA PRO A 214 -18.11 -3.66 -34.09
C PRO A 214 -18.18 -2.54 -33.05
N LYS A 215 -18.88 -2.78 -31.95
CA LYS A 215 -18.86 -1.88 -30.79
C LYS A 215 -17.48 -1.97 -30.15
N LYS A 216 -16.79 -0.83 -30.01
CA LYS A 216 -15.64 -0.67 -29.12
C LYS A 216 -16.07 -1.14 -27.73
N ALA A 217 -15.48 -2.22 -27.24
CA ALA A 217 -15.63 -2.65 -25.87
C ALA A 217 -14.97 -1.59 -24.98
N GLY A 218 -15.73 -1.02 -24.05
CA GLY A 218 -15.24 0.00 -23.15
C GLY A 218 -14.28 -0.59 -22.12
N SER A 219 -13.14 0.07 -21.93
CA SER A 219 -12.07 -0.21 -20.97
C SER A 219 -12.48 0.01 -19.49
N GLY A 220 -13.75 -0.17 -19.15
CA GLY A 220 -14.31 0.22 -17.85
C GLY A 220 -14.07 -0.73 -16.69
N LEU A 221 -13.28 -1.80 -16.86
CA LEU A 221 -13.09 -2.84 -15.84
C LEU A 221 -11.65 -2.97 -15.32
N ILE A 222 -10.69 -2.24 -15.90
CA ILE A 222 -9.30 -2.18 -15.41
C ILE A 222 -9.11 -1.03 -14.41
N ILE A 223 -10.04 -0.06 -14.40
CA ILE A 223 -9.99 1.22 -13.64
C ILE A 223 -10.28 1.05 -12.13
N GLY A 224 -10.70 -0.14 -11.67
CA GLY A 224 -11.08 -0.35 -10.26
C GLY A 224 -9.91 -0.63 -9.30
N ALA A 225 -8.74 -1.03 -9.80
CA ALA A 225 -7.64 -1.51 -8.96
C ALA A 225 -6.67 -0.39 -8.50
N ILE A 226 -6.71 0.77 -9.15
CA ILE A 226 -5.75 1.87 -8.95
C ILE A 226 -6.08 2.69 -7.70
N VAL A 227 -7.35 2.79 -7.31
CA VAL A 227 -7.80 3.70 -6.24
C VAL A 227 -7.51 3.17 -4.84
N ALA A 228 -7.41 1.85 -4.65
CA ALA A 228 -7.32 1.27 -3.30
C ALA A 228 -5.89 1.26 -2.72
N ILE A 229 -4.86 1.27 -3.57
CA ILE A 229 -3.50 0.96 -3.13
C ILE A 229 -2.74 2.21 -2.70
N ILE A 230 -2.79 3.32 -3.44
CA ILE A 230 -1.98 4.52 -3.16
C ILE A 230 -2.49 5.35 -1.94
N LEU A 231 -3.72 5.12 -1.45
CA LEU A 231 -4.35 5.96 -0.43
C LEU A 231 -3.63 6.00 0.95
N PHE A 232 -2.83 5.00 1.31
CA PHE A 232 -2.25 4.90 2.66
C PHE A 232 -0.78 5.36 2.80
N GLY A 233 -0.01 5.44 1.70
CA GLY A 233 1.42 5.79 1.75
C GLY A 233 1.65 7.23 2.22
N VAL A 234 0.92 8.18 1.65
CA VAL A 234 1.03 9.61 1.97
C VAL A 234 0.61 9.93 3.41
N VAL A 235 -0.42 9.26 3.95
CA VAL A 235 -0.93 9.51 5.31
C VAL A 235 -0.01 8.96 6.39
N ALA A 236 0.57 7.76 6.18
CA ALA A 236 1.44 7.11 7.16
C ALA A 236 2.73 7.91 7.43
N ILE A 237 3.27 8.56 6.41
CA ILE A 237 4.54 9.31 6.50
C ILE A 237 4.34 10.72 7.08
N VAL A 238 3.26 11.40 6.67
CA VAL A 238 2.92 12.73 7.17
C VAL A 238 2.54 12.71 8.66
N GLY A 239 2.03 11.59 9.16
CA GLY A 239 1.78 11.39 10.59
C GLY A 239 3.06 11.40 11.45
N ILE A 240 4.20 10.98 10.89
CA ILE A 240 5.44 10.82 11.65
C ILE A 240 6.23 12.14 11.77
N ILE A 241 6.18 13.02 10.76
CA ILE A 241 6.83 14.36 10.81
C ILE A 241 6.25 15.23 11.94
N ALA A 242 4.99 15.02 12.34
CA ALA A 242 4.36 15.85 13.37
C ALA A 242 4.68 15.43 14.81
N LEU A 243 5.34 14.28 15.04
CA LEU A 243 5.70 13.82 16.38
C LEU A 243 6.97 14.46 16.95
N SER A 244 7.71 15.22 16.15
CA SER A 244 9.00 15.85 16.52
C SER A 244 8.90 17.36 16.79
N GLY A 245 7.76 17.99 16.51
CA GLY A 245 7.55 19.44 16.67
C GLY A 245 7.17 19.93 18.07
N GLY A 246 7.39 19.12 19.12
CA GLY A 246 7.04 19.46 20.50
C GLY A 246 8.24 19.99 21.30
N GLY A 247 8.66 21.23 21.04
CA GLY A 247 9.70 21.90 21.81
C GLY A 247 9.77 23.39 21.53
N ASP A 248 9.15 24.18 22.40
CA ASP A 248 9.42 25.62 22.52
C ASP A 248 10.93 25.83 22.69
N ASP A 249 11.57 26.53 21.75
CA ASP A 249 12.71 27.43 21.98
C ASP A 249 13.08 28.16 20.68
N ASP A 250 12.82 29.46 20.64
CA ASP A 250 13.35 30.42 19.67
C ASP A 250 14.83 30.65 19.98
N PRO A 251 15.73 30.45 19.00
CA PRO A 251 16.68 31.52 18.75
C PRO A 251 16.85 31.79 17.26
N SER A 252 16.41 32.98 16.85
CA SER A 252 16.95 33.71 15.70
C SER A 252 18.48 33.57 15.63
N SER A 253 18.98 32.90 14.59
CA SER A 253 20.37 32.99 14.16
C SER A 253 20.38 33.45 12.71
N ASP A 254 20.52 34.77 12.54
CA ASP A 254 20.97 35.39 11.30
C ASP A 254 22.41 34.92 11.04
N ASP A 255 22.60 33.94 10.16
CA ASP A 255 23.88 33.73 9.47
C ASP A 255 23.66 33.92 7.97
N THR A 256 23.78 35.18 7.55
CA THR A 256 23.87 35.56 6.15
C THR A 256 25.26 35.20 5.63
N THR A 257 25.42 34.01 5.07
CA THR A 257 26.55 33.71 4.18
C THR A 257 26.26 34.27 2.80
N THR A 258 26.83 35.44 2.52
CA THR A 258 26.88 36.02 1.17
C THR A 258 27.80 35.18 0.28
N ALA A 259 27.22 34.28 -0.53
CA ALA A 259 27.94 33.66 -1.62
C ALA A 259 28.21 34.71 -2.70
N THR A 260 29.48 34.88 -3.06
CA THR A 260 29.93 35.81 -4.09
C THR A 260 29.73 35.16 -5.47
N ASP A 261 28.86 35.76 -6.27
CA ASP A 261 28.68 35.44 -7.69
C ASP A 261 29.99 35.67 -8.46
N GLY A 262 30.55 34.58 -9.00
CA GLY A 262 31.76 34.56 -9.81
C GLY A 262 31.64 33.46 -10.86
N GLY A 263 31.34 33.85 -12.09
CA GLY A 263 30.86 32.94 -13.11
C GLY A 263 31.86 31.89 -13.62
N SER A 264 31.31 30.82 -14.18
CA SER A 264 31.69 30.26 -15.48
C SER A 264 30.67 29.15 -15.80
N SER A 265 29.91 29.29 -16.88
CA SER A 265 29.04 28.22 -17.38
C SER A 265 29.90 27.17 -18.08
N ASP A 266 30.63 26.37 -17.31
CA ASP A 266 31.15 25.10 -17.80
C ASP A 266 30.10 24.02 -17.52
N THR A 267 29.62 23.41 -18.61
CA THR A 267 28.78 22.21 -18.60
C THR A 267 29.59 21.05 -18.02
N THR A 268 29.73 21.04 -16.70
CA THR A 268 30.31 19.92 -15.97
C THR A 268 29.25 18.82 -15.94
N THR A 269 29.60 17.66 -16.50
CA THR A 269 28.82 16.44 -16.28
C THR A 269 28.72 16.24 -14.76
N PRO A 270 27.52 16.11 -14.18
CA PRO A 270 27.38 15.91 -12.75
C PRO A 270 28.21 14.69 -12.34
N THR A 271 29.13 14.90 -11.41
CA THR A 271 29.93 13.80 -10.87
C THR A 271 29.00 13.01 -9.95
N ILE A 272 28.62 11.81 -10.38
CA ILE A 272 27.79 10.90 -9.58
C ILE A 272 28.62 10.40 -8.40
N ASP A 273 28.22 10.78 -7.18
CA ASP A 273 28.77 10.17 -5.97
C ASP A 273 27.93 8.93 -5.62
N PRO A 274 28.48 7.70 -5.76
CA PRO A 274 27.75 6.48 -5.47
C PRO A 274 27.32 6.39 -3.99
N ALA A 275 27.97 7.12 -3.07
CA ALA A 275 27.54 7.16 -1.67
C ALA A 275 26.27 8.00 -1.44
N LEU A 276 25.89 8.82 -2.43
CA LEU A 276 24.72 9.67 -2.43
C LEU A 276 23.67 9.21 -3.44
N THR A 277 23.81 8.03 -4.03
CA THR A 277 22.84 7.53 -5.02
C THR A 277 21.83 6.63 -4.34
N LEU A 278 20.54 6.85 -4.62
CA LEU A 278 19.46 5.93 -4.31
C LEU A 278 19.05 5.19 -5.58
N ASP A 279 18.93 3.87 -5.48
CA ASP A 279 18.46 2.99 -6.54
C ASP A 279 17.04 2.53 -6.21
N GLY A 280 16.08 2.84 -7.08
CA GLY A 280 14.70 2.32 -7.02
C GLY A 280 14.41 1.31 -8.13
N ASP A 281 13.16 0.85 -8.26
CA ASP A 281 12.80 -0.06 -9.36
C ASP A 281 12.64 0.70 -10.70
N GLY A 282 13.71 0.68 -11.51
CA GLY A 282 13.73 1.27 -12.84
C GLY A 282 14.22 2.72 -12.90
N TYR A 283 14.82 3.22 -11.81
CA TYR A 283 15.42 4.56 -11.78
C TYR A 283 16.48 4.71 -10.69
N THR A 284 17.29 5.75 -10.82
CA THR A 284 18.23 6.21 -9.79
C THR A 284 18.15 7.74 -9.65
N TYR A 285 18.50 8.26 -8.47
CA TYR A 285 18.71 9.71 -8.28
C TYR A 285 19.75 9.98 -7.20
N GLN A 286 20.29 11.20 -7.16
CA GLN A 286 21.27 11.59 -6.17
C GLN A 286 20.65 12.40 -5.04
N PHE A 287 21.07 12.09 -3.82
CA PHE A 287 20.85 12.90 -2.65
C PHE A 287 21.58 14.25 -2.77
N PRO A 288 20.98 15.33 -2.26
CA PRO A 288 21.60 16.66 -2.28
C PRO A 288 22.95 16.73 -1.53
N ASN A 289 23.10 15.92 -0.48
CA ASN A 289 24.30 15.84 0.35
C ASN A 289 24.25 14.61 1.27
N SER A 290 25.30 14.40 2.06
CA SER A 290 25.47 13.26 2.97
C SER A 290 24.50 13.20 4.16
N ASP A 291 23.73 14.26 4.41
CA ASP A 291 22.74 14.26 5.49
C ASP A 291 21.45 13.53 5.08
N TRP A 292 21.23 13.33 3.79
CA TRP A 292 20.13 12.54 3.26
C TRP A 292 20.42 11.05 3.30
N ARG A 293 19.37 10.27 3.51
CA ARG A 293 19.44 8.81 3.58
C ARG A 293 18.20 8.20 2.95
N ASP A 294 18.39 7.00 2.42
CA ASP A 294 17.32 6.06 2.17
C ASP A 294 16.74 5.58 3.52
N ILE A 295 15.45 5.85 3.72
CA ILE A 295 14.67 5.45 4.90
C ILE A 295 13.50 4.54 4.51
N THR A 296 13.55 3.94 3.33
CA THR A 296 12.52 3.03 2.81
C THR A 296 12.28 1.88 3.78
N ALA A 297 13.36 1.24 4.26
CA ALA A 297 13.29 0.13 5.21
C ALA A 297 12.75 0.52 6.61
N ASP A 298 12.84 1.81 6.97
CA ASP A 298 12.37 2.33 8.25
C ASP A 298 10.86 2.68 8.22
N THR A 299 10.27 2.68 7.03
CA THR A 299 8.85 3.00 6.83
C THR A 299 8.08 1.72 6.56
N GLN A 300 7.03 1.49 7.34
CA GLN A 300 6.13 0.38 7.08
C GLN A 300 5.32 0.67 5.81
N ASP A 301 5.64 -0.02 4.73
CA ASP A 301 4.81 0.01 3.53
C ASP A 301 3.49 -0.73 3.79
N THR A 302 2.41 0.04 3.87
CA THR A 302 1.05 -0.49 4.07
C THR A 302 0.29 -0.65 2.76
N THR A 303 0.81 -0.09 1.67
CA THR A 303 0.19 -0.08 0.35
C THR A 303 0.78 -1.15 -0.56
N GLY A 304 2.06 -1.44 -0.46
CA GLY A 304 2.78 -2.25 -1.44
C GLY A 304 3.12 -1.47 -2.71
N THR A 305 3.01 -0.13 -2.67
CA THR A 305 3.36 0.77 -3.79
C THR A 305 4.54 1.65 -3.47
N ILE A 306 5.00 1.70 -2.21
CA ILE A 306 6.16 2.51 -1.86
C ILE A 306 7.39 1.79 -2.39
N ASP A 307 8.06 2.42 -3.36
CA ASP A 307 9.31 1.90 -3.91
C ASP A 307 10.50 2.48 -3.14
N SER A 308 10.55 3.81 -2.96
CA SER A 308 11.60 4.45 -2.16
C SER A 308 11.13 5.63 -1.34
N ILE A 309 11.85 5.90 -0.24
CA ILE A 309 11.71 7.09 0.59
C ILE A 309 13.09 7.60 0.99
N ALA A 310 13.35 8.88 0.74
CA ALA A 310 14.55 9.56 1.19
C ALA A 310 14.20 10.78 2.04
N ALA A 311 15.01 11.03 3.07
CA ALA A 311 14.85 12.21 3.92
C ALA A 311 16.20 12.67 4.50
N PRO A 312 16.37 13.97 4.82
CA PRO A 312 17.48 14.44 5.63
C PRO A 312 17.37 13.96 7.08
N GLY A 313 18.48 13.52 7.65
CA GLY A 313 18.59 13.07 9.04
C GLY A 313 18.58 11.54 9.19
N SER A 314 18.36 11.08 10.42
CA SER A 314 18.38 9.65 10.77
C SER A 314 17.00 9.00 10.86
N SER A 315 15.92 9.78 10.76
CA SER A 315 14.55 9.28 10.76
C SER A 315 13.60 10.31 10.18
N ILE A 316 12.48 9.83 9.64
CA ILE A 316 11.42 10.68 9.09
C ILE A 316 10.79 11.59 10.14
N SER A 317 10.81 11.18 11.42
CA SER A 317 10.31 11.99 12.52
C SER A 317 11.07 13.30 12.62
N ASN A 318 12.39 13.30 12.49
CA ASN A 318 13.20 14.51 12.69
C ASN A 318 13.53 15.22 11.37
N ALA A 319 13.01 14.73 10.26
CA ALA A 319 13.33 15.25 8.95
C ALA A 319 12.55 16.56 8.66
N ARG A 320 13.23 17.52 8.04
CA ARG A 320 12.63 18.77 7.55
C ARG A 320 11.54 18.52 6.47
N GLY A 321 11.68 17.41 5.74
CA GLY A 321 10.75 16.93 4.73
C GLY A 321 11.20 15.56 4.24
N ASN A 322 10.53 14.99 3.25
CA ASN A 322 10.94 13.75 2.59
C ASN A 322 10.62 13.79 1.10
N VAL A 323 11.28 12.92 0.35
CA VAL A 323 10.93 12.52 -1.01
C VAL A 323 10.50 11.07 -0.98
N LEU A 324 9.33 10.77 -1.52
CA LEU A 324 8.76 9.44 -1.63
C LEU A 324 8.44 9.15 -3.10
N VAL A 325 8.71 7.91 -3.51
CA VAL A 325 8.39 7.40 -4.83
C VAL A 325 7.40 6.26 -4.67
N GLU A 326 6.23 6.41 -5.27
CA GLU A 326 5.27 5.32 -5.41
C GLU A 326 5.29 4.78 -6.84
N GLU A 327 5.39 3.46 -6.97
CA GLU A 327 5.34 2.74 -8.23
C GLU A 327 4.02 1.98 -8.37
N SER A 328 3.47 2.00 -9.58
CA SER A 328 2.40 1.07 -9.96
C SER A 328 2.44 0.82 -11.46
N SER A 329 1.74 -0.22 -11.94
CA SER A 329 1.62 -0.46 -13.37
C SER A 329 0.93 0.72 -14.07
N ALA A 330 1.44 1.11 -15.26
CA ALA A 330 0.78 2.06 -16.15
C ALA A 330 -0.35 1.40 -16.97
N TYR A 331 -0.58 0.09 -16.84
CA TYR A 331 -1.61 -0.67 -17.56
C TYR A 331 -1.56 -0.50 -19.09
N GLY A 332 -0.34 -0.37 -19.63
CA GLY A 332 -0.08 -0.15 -21.05
C GLY A 332 -0.32 1.27 -21.53
N GLN A 333 -0.58 2.21 -20.61
CA GLN A 333 -0.65 3.63 -20.94
C GLN A 333 0.75 4.20 -21.07
N THR A 334 0.97 4.98 -22.13
CA THR A 334 2.25 5.67 -22.40
C THR A 334 2.12 7.19 -22.30
N ASP A 335 0.90 7.72 -22.32
CA ASP A 335 0.63 9.15 -22.13
C ASP A 335 0.20 9.39 -20.68
N VAL A 336 1.05 10.09 -19.93
CA VAL A 336 0.82 10.46 -18.53
C VAL A 336 -0.53 11.19 -18.33
N ASN A 337 -1.01 11.94 -19.34
CA ASN A 337 -2.27 12.67 -19.23
C ASN A 337 -3.49 11.75 -19.12
N GLU A 338 -3.40 10.51 -19.61
CA GLU A 338 -4.47 9.52 -19.46
C GLU A 338 -4.62 9.03 -18.01
N LEU A 339 -3.55 9.12 -17.21
CA LEU A 339 -3.50 8.68 -15.81
C LEU A 339 -3.72 9.82 -14.81
N THR A 340 -3.44 11.07 -15.22
CA THR A 340 -3.49 12.27 -14.36
C THR A 340 -4.79 12.45 -13.58
N SER A 341 -5.96 12.24 -14.21
CA SER A 341 -7.25 12.47 -13.54
C SER A 341 -7.49 11.49 -12.40
N GLU A 342 -7.08 10.24 -12.59
CA GLU A 342 -7.23 9.19 -11.60
C GLU A 342 -6.24 9.37 -10.45
N TRP A 343 -4.98 9.64 -10.79
CA TRP A 343 -3.94 9.99 -9.82
C TRP A 343 -4.32 11.18 -8.93
N LYS A 344 -4.88 12.27 -9.49
CA LYS A 344 -5.40 13.40 -8.68
C LYS A 344 -6.55 12.99 -7.76
N THR A 345 -7.41 12.09 -8.20
CA THR A 345 -8.53 11.59 -7.38
C THR A 345 -8.01 10.83 -6.17
N VAL A 346 -6.98 10.00 -6.38
CA VAL A 346 -6.28 9.27 -5.32
C VAL A 346 -5.60 10.22 -4.33
N LEU A 347 -4.84 11.21 -4.83
CA LEU A 347 -4.20 12.22 -3.98
C LEU A 347 -5.21 12.99 -3.12
N THR A 348 -6.34 13.37 -3.72
CA THR A 348 -7.44 14.04 -2.99
C THR A 348 -8.00 13.14 -1.89
N GLY A 349 -8.22 11.86 -2.19
CA GLY A 349 -8.75 10.91 -1.21
C GLY A 349 -7.80 10.64 -0.03
N SER A 350 -6.49 10.72 -0.24
CA SER A 350 -5.49 10.47 0.82
C SER A 350 -5.32 11.66 1.76
N THR A 351 -5.41 12.88 1.25
CA THR A 351 -5.09 14.10 2.01
C THR A 351 -6.32 14.92 2.40
N ASN A 352 -7.48 14.66 1.78
CA ASN A 352 -8.64 15.58 1.75
C ASN A 352 -8.32 16.98 1.19
N ALA A 353 -7.14 17.16 0.58
CA ALA A 353 -6.72 18.40 -0.04
C ALA A 353 -7.02 18.38 -1.54
N THR A 354 -7.37 19.52 -2.11
CA THR A 354 -7.58 19.65 -3.57
C THR A 354 -6.23 19.88 -4.25
N PRO A 355 -5.77 18.98 -5.14
CA PRO A 355 -4.55 19.21 -5.90
C PRO A 355 -4.67 20.44 -6.82
N THR A 356 -3.64 21.28 -6.82
CA THR A 356 -3.53 22.43 -7.73
C THR A 356 -2.47 22.13 -8.78
N ASP A 357 -2.81 22.30 -10.05
CA ASP A 357 -1.87 22.03 -11.15
C ASP A 357 -0.71 23.02 -11.14
N ILE A 358 0.51 22.52 -11.18
CA ILE A 358 1.74 23.33 -11.26
C ILE A 358 2.44 23.21 -12.62
N GLY A 359 1.76 22.60 -13.60
CA GLY A 359 2.25 22.44 -14.96
C GLY A 359 2.92 21.09 -15.20
N SER A 360 3.58 20.97 -16.35
CA SER A 360 4.34 19.79 -16.76
C SER A 360 5.83 20.09 -16.76
N MET A 361 6.65 19.08 -16.54
CA MET A 361 8.10 19.15 -16.75
C MET A 361 8.63 17.90 -17.46
N ASP A 362 9.92 17.89 -17.77
CA ASP A 362 10.65 16.74 -18.28
C ASP A 362 11.55 16.21 -17.16
N ILE A 363 11.48 14.91 -16.87
CA ILE A 363 12.35 14.23 -15.90
C ILE A 363 13.14 13.19 -16.69
N ASP A 364 14.41 13.47 -16.94
CA ASP A 364 15.32 12.64 -17.76
C ASP A 364 14.70 12.19 -19.10
N GLY A 365 14.16 13.14 -19.86
CA GLY A 365 13.55 12.91 -21.17
C GLY A 365 12.11 12.42 -21.15
N LYS A 366 11.51 12.24 -19.96
CA LYS A 366 10.13 11.77 -19.81
C LYS A 366 9.17 12.89 -19.39
N PRO A 367 8.02 13.02 -20.07
CA PRO A 367 7.02 14.01 -19.68
C PRO A 367 6.39 13.65 -18.34
N ALA A 368 6.36 14.62 -17.43
CA ALA A 368 5.74 14.50 -16.12
C ALA A 368 4.69 15.59 -15.90
N VAL A 369 3.63 15.27 -15.15
CA VAL A 369 2.56 16.22 -14.76
C VAL A 369 2.63 16.49 -13.27
N GLY A 370 2.73 17.76 -12.90
CA GLY A 370 2.90 18.19 -11.52
C GLY A 370 1.63 18.72 -10.87
N VAL A 371 1.48 18.45 -9.58
CA VAL A 371 0.50 19.10 -8.69
C VAL A 371 1.14 19.54 -7.37
N GLU A 372 0.52 20.53 -6.73
CA GLU A 372 0.78 20.88 -5.32
C GLU A 372 -0.47 20.65 -4.47
N LEU A 373 -0.26 20.24 -3.22
CA LEU A 373 -1.29 20.09 -2.19
C LEU A 373 -0.85 20.81 -0.93
N LYS A 374 -1.79 21.49 -0.28
CA LYS A 374 -1.58 22.16 1.01
C LYS A 374 -2.73 21.81 1.94
N TRP A 375 -2.42 21.27 3.11
CA TRP A 375 -3.40 20.94 4.13
C TRP A 375 -2.78 20.96 5.52
N THR A 376 -3.62 20.88 6.55
CA THR A 376 -3.21 20.67 7.93
C THR A 376 -3.58 19.23 8.30
N ASN A 377 -2.62 18.43 8.75
CA ASN A 377 -2.88 17.05 9.14
C ASN A 377 -3.52 16.95 10.54
N ASP A 378 -3.87 15.74 10.98
CA ASP A 378 -4.52 15.49 12.28
C ASP A 378 -3.67 15.91 13.48
N ASN A 379 -2.36 16.07 13.30
CA ASN A 379 -1.43 16.55 14.31
C ASN A 379 -1.22 18.08 14.27
N ASN A 380 -2.10 18.81 13.57
CA ASN A 380 -2.05 20.26 13.42
C ASN A 380 -0.75 20.76 12.77
N PHE A 381 -0.14 19.94 11.91
CA PHE A 381 1.03 20.30 11.12
C PHE A 381 0.60 20.73 9.73
N ASP A 382 1.03 21.92 9.31
CA ASP A 382 0.76 22.47 7.98
C ASP A 382 1.71 21.84 6.96
N VAL A 383 1.17 20.92 6.16
CA VAL A 383 1.90 20.17 5.14
C VAL A 383 1.79 20.88 3.79
N HIS A 384 2.92 20.97 3.10
CA HIS A 384 3.03 21.32 1.69
C HIS A 384 3.60 20.09 0.97
N GLN A 385 2.85 19.60 -0.02
CA GLN A 385 3.28 18.49 -0.86
C GLN A 385 3.38 18.96 -2.31
N VAL A 386 4.46 18.57 -2.99
CA VAL A 386 4.65 18.75 -4.42
C VAL A 386 4.85 17.36 -5.01
N ALA A 387 4.07 17.00 -6.03
CA ALA A 387 4.13 15.66 -6.63
C ALA A 387 4.13 15.73 -8.14
N TYR A 388 4.90 14.83 -8.78
CA TYR A 388 4.95 14.64 -10.22
C TYR A 388 4.60 13.20 -10.57
N LEU A 389 3.65 13.04 -11.49
CA LEU A 389 3.34 11.77 -12.13
C LEU A 389 4.16 11.65 -13.42
N VAL A 390 4.80 10.50 -13.61
CA VAL A 390 5.58 10.18 -14.82
C VAL A 390 5.35 8.72 -15.21
N VAL A 391 5.42 8.41 -16.51
CA VAL A 391 5.32 7.04 -17.03
C VAL A 391 6.67 6.64 -17.60
N SER A 392 7.21 5.52 -17.13
CA SER A 392 8.46 4.93 -17.61
C SER A 392 8.29 3.43 -17.82
N GLY A 393 8.59 2.94 -19.04
CA GLY A 393 8.36 1.54 -19.40
C GLY A 393 6.89 1.15 -19.27
N ASP A 394 6.62 0.07 -18.52
CA ASP A 394 5.28 -0.43 -18.23
C ASP A 394 4.68 0.11 -16.91
N ASN A 395 5.39 1.04 -16.26
CA ASN A 395 5.11 1.55 -14.92
C ASN A 395 4.80 3.06 -14.93
N GLN A 396 4.01 3.48 -13.94
CA GLN A 396 3.81 4.88 -13.56
C GLN A 396 4.44 5.12 -12.19
N TYR A 397 5.05 6.29 -12.03
CA TYR A 397 5.72 6.72 -10.81
C TYR A 397 5.10 8.03 -10.32
N SER A 398 4.75 8.08 -9.03
CA SER A 398 4.33 9.30 -8.34
C SER A 398 5.47 9.74 -7.42
N ILE A 399 6.26 10.71 -7.88
CA ILE A 399 7.42 11.24 -7.17
C ILE A 399 6.97 12.45 -6.34
N THR A 400 7.04 12.34 -5.03
CA THR A 400 6.38 13.25 -4.10
C THR A 400 7.37 13.81 -3.07
N ALA A 401 7.47 15.13 -2.96
CA ALA A 401 8.09 15.80 -1.83
C ALA A 401 7.04 16.29 -0.83
N SER A 402 7.24 15.98 0.45
CA SER A 402 6.39 16.46 1.56
C SER A 402 7.21 17.22 2.59
N PHE A 403 6.79 18.43 2.93
CA PHE A 403 7.52 19.34 3.82
C PHE A 403 6.58 20.34 4.50
N ARG A 404 7.10 21.19 5.39
CA ARG A 404 6.29 22.20 6.08
C ARG A 404 5.85 23.32 5.13
N GLN A 405 4.61 23.80 5.27
CA GLN A 405 4.19 25.03 4.58
C GLN A 405 5.09 26.21 4.95
N GLY A 406 5.46 27.00 3.93
CA GLY A 406 6.41 28.12 4.05
C GLY A 406 7.88 27.73 3.91
N ASP A 407 8.19 26.44 3.77
CA ASP A 407 9.57 25.97 3.58
C ASP A 407 9.94 25.85 2.09
N ASP A 408 10.00 26.98 1.41
CA ASP A 408 10.27 27.04 -0.04
C ASP A 408 11.65 26.46 -0.40
N GLY A 409 12.62 26.52 0.52
CA GLY A 409 13.94 25.94 0.29
C GLY A 409 13.96 24.42 0.20
N PHE A 410 12.94 23.70 0.70
CA PHE A 410 12.83 22.26 0.48
C PHE A 410 12.30 21.95 -0.93
N LYS A 411 11.43 22.82 -1.47
CA LYS A 411 10.92 22.70 -2.83
C LYS A 411 12.05 22.82 -3.86
N ASP A 412 12.98 23.75 -3.65
CA ASP A 412 14.16 23.88 -4.52
C ASP A 412 15.03 22.63 -4.47
N VAL A 413 15.28 22.09 -3.27
CA VAL A 413 16.01 20.82 -3.09
C VAL A 413 15.32 19.65 -3.79
N PHE A 414 13.98 19.61 -3.78
CA PHE A 414 13.25 18.59 -4.52
C PHE A 414 13.48 18.69 -6.03
N TYR A 415 13.50 19.90 -6.59
CA TYR A 415 13.83 20.09 -8.01
C TYR A 415 15.27 19.71 -8.34
N ASP A 416 16.23 20.03 -7.45
CA ASP A 416 17.62 19.58 -7.62
C ASP A 416 17.71 18.04 -7.66
N ILE A 417 16.91 17.32 -6.86
CA ILE A 417 16.82 15.85 -6.91
C ILE A 417 16.27 15.39 -8.27
N LEU A 418 15.19 15.98 -8.75
CA LEU A 418 14.59 15.64 -10.05
C LEU A 418 15.56 15.88 -11.22
N ASP A 419 16.45 16.87 -11.12
CA ASP A 419 17.48 17.16 -12.13
C ASP A 419 18.60 16.09 -12.16
N THR A 420 18.75 15.30 -11.10
CA THR A 420 19.72 14.18 -11.02
C THR A 420 19.12 12.82 -11.38
N TRP A 421 17.83 12.79 -11.72
CA TRP A 421 17.10 11.57 -12.00
C TRP A 421 17.62 10.87 -13.24
N HIS A 422 17.65 9.54 -13.21
CA HIS A 422 17.97 8.71 -14.35
C HIS A 422 17.05 7.50 -14.43
N TRP A 423 16.50 7.22 -15.61
CA TRP A 423 15.69 6.02 -15.84
C TRP A 423 16.53 4.84 -16.31
N ASP A 424 16.33 3.67 -15.71
CA ASP A 424 16.97 2.42 -16.12
C ASP A 424 16.11 1.74 -17.20
N GLU A 425 16.36 2.07 -18.47
CA GLU A 425 15.66 1.47 -19.64
C GLU A 425 16.42 0.33 -20.34
#